data_AF-A0A8D9BVY1-F1
#
_entry.id   AF-A0A8D9BVY1-F1
#
_cell.length_a   1.000
_cell.length_b   1.000
_cell.length_c   1.000
_cell.angle_alpha   90.00
_cell.angle_beta   90.00
_cell.angle_gamma   90.00
#
_symmetry.space_group_name_H-M   'P 1'
#
loop_
_entity.id
_entity.type
_entity.pdbx_description
1 polymer ?
#
loop_
_entity_poly.entity_id
_entity_poly.type
_entity_poly.pdbx_seq_one_letter_code
_entity_poly.pdbx_strand_id
1 'polypeptide(L)'
;MNHFGGAFVAMAGDRCFAIGVDHLLVEGDFTIAEYEKKVHQITPHLFIMNPGRFSESIQFSELMSYHNRKYETAEKKPMSPEVFASIASWELYSRKLRSPVSINPIIVGFYPDTHDVFLSTLDIAGCETRKKDFVTGGSAQNMLMGIAESFWKPNMTPEGLFEVCFLLGLPSALTHSLL
;
A
#
# COMPACT_ATOMS: atom_id res chain seq x y z
N MET A 1 -1.90 6.22 -16.03
CA MET A 1 -1.34 5.83 -14.72
C MET A 1 0.16 6.01 -14.65
N ASN A 2 0.93 5.59 -15.65
CA ASN A 2 2.41 5.56 -15.58
C ASN A 2 3.12 6.91 -15.75
N HIS A 3 2.39 8.03 -15.71
CA HIS A 3 2.97 9.36 -15.96
C HIS A 3 3.85 9.85 -14.81
N PHE A 4 3.54 9.40 -13.58
CA PHE A 4 4.26 9.78 -12.36
C PHE A 4 5.25 8.72 -11.87
N GLY A 5 5.49 7.69 -12.70
CA GLY A 5 6.35 6.56 -12.36
C GLY A 5 5.87 5.79 -11.12
N GLY A 6 6.82 5.33 -10.31
CA GLY A 6 6.55 4.65 -9.05
C GLY A 6 6.74 3.14 -9.13
N ALA A 7 7.38 2.61 -8.10
CA ALA A 7 7.61 1.20 -7.87
C ALA A 7 7.20 0.89 -6.44
N PHE A 8 6.17 0.06 -6.27
CA PHE A 8 5.60 -0.28 -4.98
C PHE A 8 5.58 -1.79 -4.82
N VAL A 9 6.00 -2.28 -3.66
CA VAL A 9 5.83 -3.67 -3.25
C VAL A 9 5.38 -3.72 -1.79
N ALA A 10 4.47 -4.64 -1.49
CA ALA A 10 4.18 -5.05 -0.14
C ALA A 10 4.16 -6.58 -0.06
N MET A 11 4.82 -7.14 0.94
CA MET A 11 4.98 -8.58 1.13
C MET A 11 4.55 -8.96 2.55
N ALA A 12 3.82 -10.07 2.66
CA ALA A 12 3.46 -10.67 3.93
C ALA A 12 4.44 -11.80 4.30
N GLY A 13 4.78 -11.90 5.59
CA GLY A 13 5.58 -12.96 6.18
C GLY A 13 4.92 -13.54 7.42
N ASP A 14 5.71 -14.17 8.30
CA ASP A 14 5.22 -14.67 9.60
C ASP A 14 5.06 -13.51 10.58
N ARG A 15 3.81 -13.06 10.81
CA ARG A 15 3.45 -11.95 11.71
C ARG A 15 4.28 -10.68 11.50
N CYS A 16 4.75 -10.49 10.27
CA CYS A 16 5.50 -9.33 9.83
C CYS A 16 5.15 -9.03 8.38
N PHE A 17 5.32 -7.77 7.99
CA PHE A 17 5.22 -7.38 6.60
C PHE A 17 6.35 -6.42 6.24
N ALA A 18 6.65 -6.36 4.96
CA ALA A 18 7.59 -5.39 4.40
C ALA A 18 6.90 -4.56 3.33
N ILE A 19 7.14 -3.25 3.37
CA ILE A 19 6.74 -2.32 2.32
C ILE A 19 8.03 -1.81 1.68
N GLY A 20 8.15 -1.90 0.36
CA GLY A 20 9.23 -1.26 -0.40
C GLY A 20 8.63 -0.27 -1.38
N VAL A 21 9.16 0.96 -1.39
CA VAL A 21 8.81 1.97 -2.39
C VAL A 21 10.04 2.65 -2.97
N ASP A 22 9.92 3.17 -4.19
CA ASP A 22 10.85 4.14 -4.72
C ASP A 22 10.51 5.55 -4.21
N HIS A 23 11.52 6.41 -4.09
CA HIS A 23 11.30 7.80 -3.67
C HIS A 23 11.19 8.79 -4.82
N LEU A 24 11.47 8.35 -6.05
CA LEU A 24 11.51 9.22 -7.21
C LEU A 24 10.09 9.62 -7.61
N LEU A 25 9.84 10.93 -7.69
CA LEU A 25 8.65 11.48 -8.32
C LEU A 25 9.06 12.07 -9.67
N VAL A 26 8.45 11.54 -10.73
CA VAL A 26 8.69 11.99 -12.10
C VAL A 26 7.41 12.57 -12.69
N GLU A 27 7.55 13.34 -13.75
CA GLU A 27 6.47 13.70 -14.66
C GLU A 27 6.98 13.53 -16.09
N GLY A 28 6.58 12.43 -16.72
CA GLY A 28 7.23 11.98 -17.96
C GLY A 28 8.71 11.69 -17.71
N ASP A 29 9.58 12.33 -18.48
CA ASP A 29 11.03 12.16 -18.39
C ASP A 29 11.71 13.10 -17.37
N PHE A 30 10.95 14.01 -16.75
CA PHE A 30 11.48 14.99 -15.81
C PHE A 30 11.35 14.51 -14.37
N THR A 31 12.45 14.54 -13.62
CA THR A 31 12.44 14.33 -12.16
C THR A 31 11.95 15.58 -11.46
N ILE A 32 10.84 15.47 -10.73
CA ILE A 32 10.30 16.54 -9.89
C ILE A 32 10.95 16.51 -8.51
N ALA A 33 11.05 15.32 -7.91
CA ALA A 33 11.61 15.13 -6.57
C ALA A 33 12.31 13.78 -6.46
N GLU A 34 13.39 13.73 -5.69
CA GLU A 34 14.17 12.50 -5.46
C GLU A 34 13.78 11.78 -4.16
N TYR A 35 13.19 12.51 -3.21
CA TYR A 35 12.86 12.04 -1.86
C TYR A 35 11.39 12.28 -1.52
N GLU A 36 10.50 11.59 -2.23
CA GLU A 36 9.06 11.69 -2.00
C GLU A 36 8.54 10.60 -1.04
N LYS A 37 7.61 10.99 -0.16
CA LYS A 37 7.00 10.07 0.81
C LYS A 37 5.72 9.49 0.22
N LYS A 38 5.81 8.24 -0.25
CA LYS A 38 4.68 7.53 -0.87
C LYS A 38 3.95 6.54 0.06
N VAL A 39 4.51 6.30 1.25
CA VAL A 39 3.90 5.45 2.29
C VAL A 39 3.24 6.34 3.34
N HIS A 40 1.93 6.15 3.53
CA HIS A 40 1.15 6.90 4.51
C HIS A 40 0.70 5.97 5.64
N GLN A 41 1.11 6.29 6.86
CA GLN A 41 0.68 5.59 8.06
C GLN A 41 -0.63 6.20 8.55
N ILE A 42 -1.69 5.39 8.62
CA ILE A 42 -3.02 5.80 9.07
C ILE A 42 -3.17 5.55 10.58
N THR A 43 -2.78 4.36 11.02
CA THR A 43 -2.70 3.97 12.43
C THR A 43 -1.33 3.29 12.68
N PRO A 44 -0.94 3.02 13.93
CA PRO A 44 0.31 2.31 14.23
C PRO A 44 0.45 0.97 13.50
N HIS A 45 -0.65 0.34 13.12
CA HIS A 45 -0.69 -0.98 12.50
C HIS A 45 -1.29 -1.00 11.09
N LEU A 46 -1.56 0.17 10.49
CA LEU A 46 -2.22 0.28 9.18
C LEU A 46 -1.56 1.34 8.31
N PHE A 47 -1.16 0.93 7.12
CA PHE A 47 -0.47 1.73 6.12
C PHE A 47 -1.22 1.67 4.80
N ILE A 48 -1.20 2.78 4.07
CA ILE A 48 -1.74 2.89 2.74
C ILE A 48 -0.69 3.48 1.79
N MET A 49 -0.65 2.93 0.59
CA MET A 49 0.10 3.48 -0.55
C MET A 49 -0.85 3.59 -1.72
N ASN A 50 -0.73 4.65 -2.51
CA ASN A 50 -1.61 4.85 -3.66
C ASN A 50 -0.77 4.98 -4.95
N PRO A 51 -0.31 3.86 -5.52
CA PRO A 51 0.25 3.85 -6.86
C PRO A 51 -0.68 4.54 -7.86
N GLY A 52 -0.14 5.41 -8.71
CA GLY A 52 -0.91 6.14 -9.71
C GLY A 52 -0.58 7.64 -9.72
N ARG A 53 -1.60 8.47 -9.92
CA ARG A 53 -1.40 9.92 -9.99
C ARG A 53 -1.07 10.50 -8.62
N PHE A 54 0.05 11.22 -8.53
CA PHE A 54 0.60 11.68 -7.26
C PHE A 54 -0.32 12.64 -6.46
N SER A 55 -0.93 13.62 -7.12
CA SER A 55 -1.86 14.55 -6.46
C SER A 55 -3.06 13.85 -5.84
N GLU A 56 -3.59 12.85 -6.54
CA GLU A 56 -4.72 12.04 -6.09
C GLU A 56 -4.31 11.09 -4.97
N SER A 57 -3.08 10.55 -5.02
CA SER A 57 -2.50 9.74 -3.95
C SER A 57 -2.51 10.48 -2.60
N ILE A 58 -2.02 11.72 -2.58
CA ILE A 58 -2.00 12.53 -1.34
C ILE A 58 -3.42 12.78 -0.83
N GLN A 59 -4.31 13.26 -1.72
CA GLN A 59 -5.69 13.58 -1.35
C GLN A 59 -6.45 12.36 -0.82
N PHE A 60 -6.23 11.19 -1.43
CA PHE A 60 -6.87 9.96 -0.99
C PHE A 60 -6.35 9.50 0.37
N SER A 61 -5.04 9.59 0.62
CA SER A 61 -4.45 9.26 1.93
C SER A 61 -4.98 10.16 3.06
N GLU A 62 -5.11 11.46 2.80
CA GLU A 62 -5.67 12.41 3.77
C GLU A 62 -7.15 12.14 4.05
N LEU A 63 -7.93 11.89 3.00
CA LEU A 63 -9.34 11.52 3.11
C LEU A 63 -9.52 10.24 3.94
N MET A 64 -8.76 9.20 3.64
CA MET A 64 -8.82 7.94 4.38
C MET A 64 -8.41 8.11 5.84
N SER A 65 -7.42 8.96 6.12
CA SER A 65 -7.06 9.35 7.49
C SER A 65 -8.23 10.03 8.21
N TYR A 66 -8.98 10.89 7.52
CA TYR A 66 -10.18 11.52 8.05
C TYR A 66 -11.29 10.51 8.35
N HIS A 67 -11.57 9.56 7.44
CA HIS A 67 -12.53 8.49 7.69
C HIS A 67 -12.14 7.64 8.90
N ASN A 68 -10.85 7.31 9.05
CA ASN A 68 -10.37 6.57 10.21
C ASN A 68 -10.65 7.31 11.53
N ARG A 69 -10.26 8.59 11.62
CA ARG A 69 -10.50 9.40 12.84
C ARG A 69 -11.98 9.54 13.16
N LYS A 70 -12.83 9.71 12.14
CA LYS A 70 -14.28 9.80 12.30
C LYS A 70 -14.85 8.50 12.85
N TYR A 71 -14.42 7.36 12.33
CA TYR A 71 -14.83 6.03 12.79
C TYR A 71 -14.38 5.78 14.23
N GLU A 72 -13.11 6.04 14.56
CA GLU A 72 -12.57 5.88 15.91
C GLU A 72 -13.33 6.74 16.93
N THR A 73 -13.69 7.97 16.55
CA THR A 73 -14.47 8.86 17.42
C THR A 73 -15.90 8.34 17.64
N ALA A 74 -16.53 7.79 16.60
CA ALA A 74 -17.90 7.29 16.67
C ALA A 74 -18.01 5.97 17.44
N GLU A 75 -17.17 4.99 17.08
CA GLU A 75 -17.22 3.62 17.61
C GLU A 75 -16.35 3.42 18.86
N LYS A 76 -15.48 4.39 19.19
CA LYS A 76 -14.51 4.30 20.30
C LYS A 76 -13.61 3.05 20.24
N LYS A 77 -13.39 2.52 19.04
CA LYS A 77 -12.58 1.33 18.75
C LYS A 77 -11.64 1.62 17.57
N PRO A 78 -10.38 1.12 17.57
CA PRO A 78 -9.55 1.18 16.38
C PRO A 78 -10.21 0.48 15.19
N MET A 79 -10.09 1.07 14.01
CA MET A 79 -10.65 0.50 12.79
C MET A 79 -9.90 -0.78 12.40
N SER A 80 -10.64 -1.84 12.04
CA SER A 80 -10.01 -3.03 11.48
C SER A 80 -9.56 -2.79 10.02
N PRO A 81 -8.49 -3.43 9.55
CA PRO A 81 -8.03 -3.28 8.17
C PRO A 81 -9.10 -3.60 7.12
N GLU A 82 -10.01 -4.54 7.42
CA GLU A 82 -11.11 -4.92 6.54
C GLU A 82 -12.16 -3.83 6.38
N VAL A 83 -12.52 -3.17 7.49
CA VAL A 83 -13.45 -2.04 7.45
C VAL A 83 -12.81 -0.88 6.69
N PHE A 84 -11.52 -0.65 6.90
CA PHE A 84 -10.77 0.37 6.17
C PHE A 84 -10.76 0.10 4.66
N ALA A 85 -10.47 -1.13 4.24
CA ALA A 85 -10.52 -1.53 2.83
C ALA A 85 -11.93 -1.40 2.22
N SER A 86 -12.97 -1.73 2.99
CA SER A 86 -14.36 -1.57 2.56
C SER A 86 -14.75 -0.11 2.34
N ILE A 87 -14.33 0.79 3.24
CA ILE A 87 -14.53 2.24 3.09
C ILE A 87 -13.77 2.77 1.88
N ALA A 88 -12.51 2.35 1.69
CA ALA A 88 -11.71 2.74 0.53
C ALA A 88 -12.34 2.29 -0.80
N SER A 89 -12.83 1.05 -0.86
CA SER A 89 -13.61 0.52 -1.99
C SER A 89 -14.84 1.40 -2.29
N TRP A 90 -15.61 1.72 -1.25
CA TRP A 90 -16.79 2.57 -1.41
C TRP A 90 -16.44 3.98 -1.90
N GLU A 91 -15.39 4.60 -1.36
CA GLU A 91 -14.92 5.92 -1.79
C GLU A 91 -14.53 5.92 -3.28
N LEU A 92 -13.76 4.93 -3.74
CA LEU A 92 -13.39 4.79 -5.15
C LEU A 92 -14.62 4.56 -6.05
N TYR A 93 -15.50 3.66 -5.65
CA TYR A 93 -16.70 3.34 -6.42
C TYR A 93 -17.66 4.55 -6.52
N SER A 94 -17.81 5.32 -5.44
CA SER A 94 -18.67 6.52 -5.41
C SER A 94 -18.22 7.60 -6.40
N ARG A 95 -16.91 7.66 -6.67
CA ARG A 95 -16.29 8.66 -7.55
C ARG A 95 -16.22 8.20 -9.01
N LYS A 96 -16.39 6.90 -9.28
CA LYS A 96 -16.24 6.27 -10.59
C LYS A 96 -16.88 7.05 -11.76
N LEU A 97 -18.10 7.57 -11.57
CA LEU A 97 -18.84 8.27 -12.63
C LEU A 97 -18.62 9.78 -12.66
N ARG A 98 -18.34 10.42 -11.51
CA ARG A 98 -18.27 11.88 -11.40
C ARG A 98 -16.87 12.43 -11.56
N SER A 99 -15.88 11.71 -11.03
CA SER A 99 -14.48 12.12 -11.00
C SER A 99 -13.61 10.89 -10.75
N PRO A 100 -13.41 10.03 -11.76
CA PRO A 100 -12.65 8.79 -11.59
C PRO A 100 -11.22 9.11 -11.17
N VAL A 101 -10.79 8.49 -10.07
CA VAL A 101 -9.43 8.65 -9.54
C VAL A 101 -8.54 7.60 -10.21
N SER A 102 -7.34 8.00 -10.62
CA SER A 102 -6.36 7.16 -11.32
C SER A 102 -5.32 6.60 -10.35
N ILE A 103 -5.78 5.94 -9.29
CA ILE A 103 -4.96 5.29 -8.27
C ILE A 103 -5.39 3.84 -8.06
N ASN A 104 -4.45 3.00 -7.64
CA ASN A 104 -4.69 1.62 -7.25
C ASN A 104 -4.19 1.41 -5.81
N PRO A 105 -4.99 1.73 -4.79
CA PRO A 105 -4.53 1.67 -3.40
C PRO A 105 -4.05 0.28 -3.00
N ILE A 106 -2.95 0.26 -2.24
CA ILE A 106 -2.41 -0.91 -1.57
C ILE A 106 -2.53 -0.64 -0.07
N ILE A 107 -3.26 -1.50 0.62
CA ILE A 107 -3.51 -1.41 2.05
C ILE A 107 -2.77 -2.56 2.72
N VAL A 108 -1.93 -2.21 3.70
CA VAL A 108 -1.16 -3.15 4.49
C VAL A 108 -1.35 -2.88 5.97
N GLY A 109 -1.46 -3.93 6.77
CA GLY A 109 -1.48 -3.76 8.21
C GLY A 109 -1.52 -5.07 8.96
N PHE A 110 -1.80 -4.96 10.26
CA PHE A 110 -2.07 -6.10 11.12
C PHE A 110 -3.51 -6.07 11.61
N TYR A 111 -4.08 -7.25 11.80
CA TYR A 111 -5.27 -7.40 12.63
C TYR A 111 -4.88 -7.14 14.10
N PRO A 112 -5.55 -6.20 14.80
CA PRO A 112 -5.22 -5.89 16.19
C PRO A 112 -5.30 -7.08 17.15
N ASP A 113 -6.18 -8.04 16.87
CA ASP A 113 -6.45 -9.17 17.76
C ASP A 113 -5.53 -10.37 17.46
N THR A 114 -5.45 -10.79 16.19
CA THR A 114 -4.71 -12.01 15.80
C THR A 114 -3.25 -11.75 15.44
N HIS A 115 -2.89 -10.49 15.18
CA HIS A 115 -1.59 -10.09 14.65
C HIS A 115 -1.27 -10.69 13.26
N ASP A 116 -2.30 -11.20 12.56
CA ASP A 116 -2.16 -11.65 11.19
C ASP A 116 -1.96 -10.44 10.26
N VAL A 117 -1.19 -10.65 9.20
CA VAL A 117 -0.96 -9.63 8.18
C VAL A 117 -2.21 -9.50 7.31
N PHE A 118 -2.67 -8.26 7.15
CA PHE A 118 -3.68 -7.89 6.17
C PHE A 118 -3.00 -7.25 4.96
N LEU A 119 -3.27 -7.80 3.77
CA LEU A 119 -2.75 -7.30 2.50
C LEU A 119 -3.89 -7.26 1.48
N SER A 120 -4.23 -6.06 1.02
CA SER A 120 -5.33 -5.85 0.09
C SER A 120 -5.00 -4.77 -0.93
N THR A 121 -5.43 -4.97 -2.16
CA THR A 121 -5.31 -3.98 -3.25
C THR A 121 -6.66 -3.63 -3.80
N LEU A 122 -6.81 -2.38 -4.23
CA LEU A 122 -8.02 -1.88 -4.87
C LEU A 122 -7.70 -1.44 -6.30
N ASP A 123 -8.60 -1.73 -7.24
CA ASP A 123 -8.56 -1.11 -8.57
C ASP A 123 -9.18 0.30 -8.55
N ILE A 124 -9.13 1.00 -9.68
CA ILE A 124 -9.73 2.34 -9.83
C ILE A 124 -11.24 2.39 -9.62
N ALA A 125 -11.91 1.24 -9.71
CA ALA A 125 -13.35 1.12 -9.49
C ALA A 125 -13.67 0.69 -8.06
N GLY A 126 -12.67 0.43 -7.20
CA GLY A 126 -12.87 -0.06 -5.85
C GLY A 126 -13.02 -1.58 -5.74
N CYS A 127 -12.68 -2.35 -6.77
CA CYS A 127 -12.66 -3.81 -6.66
C CYS A 127 -11.51 -4.25 -5.74
N GLU A 128 -11.87 -4.86 -4.61
CA GLU A 128 -10.91 -5.38 -3.63
C GLU A 128 -10.34 -6.73 -4.07
N THR A 129 -9.02 -6.88 -4.01
CA THR A 129 -8.32 -8.15 -4.14
C THR A 129 -7.44 -8.37 -2.90
N ARG A 130 -7.80 -9.38 -2.10
CA ARG A 130 -7.03 -9.79 -0.93
C ARG A 130 -5.98 -10.82 -1.31
N LYS A 131 -4.78 -10.66 -0.76
CA LYS A 131 -3.65 -11.54 -1.01
C LYS A 131 -2.98 -11.96 0.30
N LYS A 132 -2.28 -13.09 0.27
CA LYS A 132 -1.52 -13.61 1.44
C LYS A 132 -0.02 -13.66 1.19
N ASP A 133 0.39 -13.33 -0.03
CA ASP A 133 1.75 -13.40 -0.53
C ASP A 133 2.35 -12.00 -0.63
N PHE A 134 2.18 -11.36 -1.78
CA PHE A 134 2.71 -10.04 -2.06
C PHE A 134 1.86 -9.34 -3.11
N VAL A 135 1.99 -8.03 -3.14
CA VAL A 135 1.33 -7.16 -4.12
C VAL A 135 2.36 -6.17 -4.66
N THR A 136 2.26 -5.88 -5.94
CA THR A 136 3.11 -4.90 -6.62
C THR A 136 2.24 -3.84 -7.27
N GLY A 137 2.76 -2.63 -7.42
CA GLY A 137 2.05 -1.52 -8.04
C GLY A 137 2.98 -0.49 -8.66
N GLY A 138 2.39 0.43 -9.43
CA GLY A 138 3.09 1.49 -10.14
C GLY A 138 3.56 1.06 -11.53
N SER A 139 4.42 1.87 -12.16
CA SER A 139 4.90 1.61 -13.52
C SER A 139 5.80 0.39 -13.62
N ALA A 140 6.52 0.03 -12.55
CA ALA A 140 7.42 -1.12 -12.49
C ALA A 140 6.74 -2.44 -12.07
N GLN A 141 5.41 -2.46 -11.95
CA GLN A 141 4.64 -3.57 -11.37
C GLN A 141 5.01 -4.96 -11.94
N ASN A 142 5.12 -5.08 -13.27
CA ASN A 142 5.39 -6.36 -13.94
C ASN A 142 6.81 -6.88 -13.64
N MET A 143 7.79 -5.98 -13.56
CA MET A 143 9.18 -6.34 -13.24
C MET A 143 9.29 -6.79 -11.78
N LEU A 144 8.67 -6.03 -10.86
CA LEU A 144 8.64 -6.38 -9.44
C LEU A 144 7.93 -7.72 -9.20
N MET A 145 6.87 -8.00 -9.96
CA MET A 145 6.10 -9.25 -9.82
C MET A 145 6.96 -10.48 -10.12
N GLY A 146 7.73 -10.48 -11.23
CA GLY A 146 8.57 -11.64 -11.58
C GLY A 146 9.67 -11.93 -10.56
N ILE A 147 10.27 -10.88 -9.98
CA ILE A 147 11.27 -11.04 -8.91
C ILE A 147 10.59 -11.50 -7.61
N ALA A 148 9.48 -10.88 -7.22
CA ALA A 148 8.75 -11.24 -6.01
C ALA A 148 8.28 -12.71 -6.05
N GLU A 149 7.77 -13.20 -7.19
CA GLU A 149 7.40 -14.62 -7.35
C GLU A 149 8.58 -15.59 -7.17
N SER A 150 9.78 -15.16 -7.54
CA SER A 150 10.97 -16.02 -7.49
C SER A 150 11.57 -16.13 -6.08
N PHE A 151 11.50 -15.05 -5.30
CA PHE A 151 12.18 -14.96 -4.01
C PHE A 151 11.26 -15.04 -2.80
N TRP A 152 9.99 -14.64 -2.93
CA TRP A 152 9.04 -14.71 -1.83
C TRP A 152 8.69 -16.17 -1.49
N LYS A 153 8.59 -16.44 -0.19
CA LYS A 153 8.19 -17.75 0.36
C LYS A 153 7.19 -17.55 1.49
N PRO A 154 6.30 -18.52 1.72
CA PRO A 154 5.42 -18.49 2.89
C PRO A 154 6.23 -18.44 4.21
N ASN A 155 5.73 -17.70 5.20
CA ASN A 155 6.29 -17.60 6.56
C ASN A 155 7.75 -17.09 6.62
N MET A 156 8.12 -16.15 5.76
CA MET A 156 9.44 -15.50 5.86
C MET A 156 9.56 -14.65 7.11
N THR A 157 10.78 -14.59 7.67
CA THR A 157 11.12 -13.70 8.77
C THR A 157 11.26 -12.25 8.28
N PRO A 158 11.25 -11.25 9.19
CA PRO A 158 11.44 -9.85 8.82
C PRO A 158 12.73 -9.60 8.03
N GLU A 159 13.83 -10.26 8.39
CA GLU A 159 15.12 -10.14 7.71
C GLU A 159 15.05 -10.71 6.30
N GLY A 160 14.42 -11.87 6.13
CA GLY A 160 14.22 -12.46 4.82
C GLY A 160 13.38 -11.56 3.91
N LEU A 161 12.30 -10.97 4.44
CA LEU A 161 11.49 -10.02 3.68
C LEU A 161 12.28 -8.75 3.32
N PHE A 162 13.09 -8.24 4.25
CA PHE A 162 13.98 -7.10 4.00
C PHE A 162 14.96 -7.38 2.86
N GLU A 163 15.60 -8.56 2.85
CA GLU A 163 16.50 -8.98 1.79
C GLU A 163 15.81 -9.01 0.42
N VAL A 164 14.58 -9.54 0.34
CA VAL A 164 13.82 -9.55 -0.92
C VAL A 164 13.47 -8.13 -1.37
N CYS A 165 13.02 -7.25 -0.47
CA CYS A 165 12.79 -5.84 -0.78
C CYS A 165 14.06 -5.14 -1.27
N PHE A 166 15.20 -5.44 -0.66
CA PHE A 166 16.49 -4.87 -1.06
C PHE A 166 16.94 -5.37 -2.44
N LEU A 167 16.76 -6.66 -2.74
CA LEU A 167 17.04 -7.23 -4.06
C LEU A 167 16.19 -6.62 -5.17
N LEU A 168 14.97 -6.17 -4.85
CA LEU A 168 14.11 -5.42 -5.77
C LEU A 168 14.61 -3.99 -6.05
N GLY A 169 15.70 -3.55 -5.40
CA GLY A 169 16.28 -2.23 -5.58
C GLY A 169 15.46 -1.10 -4.94
N LEU A 170 14.63 -1.42 -3.95
CA LEU A 170 13.76 -0.45 -3.27
C LEU A 170 14.42 0.01 -1.96
N PRO A 171 14.95 1.25 -1.90
CA PRO A 171 15.80 1.70 -0.80
C PRO A 171 15.05 1.98 0.52
N SER A 172 13.72 2.17 0.48
CA SER A 172 12.88 2.28 1.69
C SER A 172 12.06 1.03 1.94
N ALA A 173 12.76 -0.06 2.21
CA ALA A 173 12.15 -1.25 2.80
C ALA A 173 11.76 -0.93 4.26
N LEU A 174 10.53 -0.49 4.49
CA LEU A 174 9.94 -0.42 5.83
C LEU A 174 9.47 -1.82 6.20
N THR A 175 10.27 -2.53 6.98
CA THR A 175 9.85 -3.75 7.66
C THR A 175 9.19 -3.39 8.98
N HIS A 176 7.96 -3.85 9.20
CA HIS A 176 7.30 -3.78 10.49
C HIS A 176 7.15 -5.19 11.04
N SER A 177 7.82 -5.44 12.18
CA SER A 177 7.60 -6.59 13.04
C SER A 177 6.83 -6.14 14.27
N LEU A 178 6.00 -7.04 14.82
CA LEU A 178 5.35 -6.86 16.12
C LEU A 178 6.19 -7.38 17.29
N LEU A 179 7.45 -7.78 17.01
CA LEU A 179 8.47 -8.16 17.98
C LEU A 179 9.44 -7.00 18.22
#